data_AF-A0A924Z1Y3-F1
#
_entry.id   AF-A0A924Z1Y3-F1
#
_cell.length_a   1.000
_cell.length_b   1.000
_cell.length_c   1.000
_cell.angle_alpha   90.00
_cell.angle_beta   90.00
_cell.angle_gamma   90.00
#
_symmetry.space_group_name_H-M   'P 1'
#
loop_
_entity.id
_entity.type
_entity.pdbx_description
1 polymer ?
#
loop_
_entity_poly.entity_id
_entity_poly.type
_entity_poly.pdbx_seq_one_letter_code
_entity_poly.pdbx_strand_id
1 'polypeptide(L)'
;MEYVYILQEIDFDGTPTGHYKIGKTKAGTEARKRQYQAGNPRFLDPFHTVEVTNSQTVETDLHHRFDSYRLKGYGGGDEWFNFHSVDMEKVVSIMNEYNETPAYVPPEPVYYQQSYSSPDFELSGLLTNPILGFVLLLVFLLVVVGGSLKPVNLGNQPSGKEKARWSQRSCINPNGCSGTIDASSTGYKAANVRAAPDKNSKLITTLNNGQKVTVFEEPNGWIKVELDSGIRGWVANNLVR
;
A
#
# COMPACT_ATOMS: atom_id res chain seq x y z
N MET A 1 -13.68 -23.34 -15.48
CA MET A 1 -12.42 -22.60 -15.73
C MET A 1 -11.73 -22.41 -14.40
N GLU A 2 -10.39 -22.41 -14.40
CA GLU A 2 -9.55 -22.26 -13.21
C GLU A 2 -8.71 -20.99 -13.34
N TYR A 3 -8.08 -20.56 -12.25
CA TYR A 3 -7.31 -19.32 -12.23
C TYR A 3 -5.92 -19.55 -11.67
N VAL A 4 -4.95 -18.87 -12.28
CA VAL A 4 -3.62 -18.65 -11.69
C VAL A 4 -3.51 -17.15 -11.40
N TYR A 5 -3.04 -16.81 -10.21
CA TYR A 5 -2.97 -15.43 -9.74
C TYR A 5 -1.62 -15.10 -9.12
N ILE A 6 -1.38 -13.79 -9.03
CA ILE A 6 -0.34 -13.19 -8.20
C ILE A 6 -1.00 -12.39 -7.09
N LEU A 7 -0.60 -12.64 -5.85
CA LEU A 7 -0.85 -11.71 -4.74
C LEU A 7 0.43 -10.94 -4.46
N GLN A 8 0.34 -9.61 -4.40
CA GLN A 8 1.42 -8.74 -3.95
C GLN A 8 1.28 -8.52 -2.45
N GLU A 9 2.38 -8.66 -1.73
CA GLU A 9 2.45 -8.27 -0.33
C GLU A 9 2.70 -6.76 -0.23
N ILE A 10 1.84 -6.09 0.51
CA ILE A 10 1.89 -4.65 0.76
C ILE A 10 2.30 -4.45 2.21
N ASP A 11 3.32 -3.62 2.42
CA ASP A 11 3.79 -3.21 3.73
C ASP A 11 2.77 -2.28 4.41
N PHE A 12 2.97 -2.02 5.70
CA PHE A 12 2.03 -1.28 6.54
C PHE A 12 1.88 0.19 6.18
N ASP A 13 2.81 0.74 5.39
CA ASP A 13 2.75 2.10 4.84
C ASP A 13 2.05 2.15 3.46
N GLY A 14 1.56 1.01 2.96
CA GLY A 14 0.92 0.90 1.67
C GLY A 14 1.90 0.68 0.50
N THR A 15 3.20 0.57 0.77
CA THR A 15 4.20 0.31 -0.28
C THR A 15 4.33 -1.20 -0.54
N PRO A 16 4.56 -1.63 -1.79
CA PRO A 16 4.88 -3.02 -2.08
C PRO A 16 6.18 -3.48 -1.40
N THR A 17 6.18 -4.65 -0.77
CA THR A 17 7.41 -5.20 -0.15
C THR A 17 8.39 -5.80 -1.16
N GLY A 18 7.96 -6.01 -2.41
CA GLY A 18 8.68 -6.80 -3.40
C GLY A 18 8.43 -8.30 -3.29
N HIS A 19 7.67 -8.74 -2.28
CA HIS A 19 7.26 -10.13 -2.15
C HIS A 19 5.94 -10.39 -2.86
N TYR A 20 5.94 -11.45 -3.66
CA TYR A 20 4.76 -11.88 -4.41
C TYR A 20 4.53 -13.36 -4.19
N LYS A 21 3.26 -13.73 -4.21
CA LYS A 21 2.83 -15.11 -4.13
C LYS A 21 2.19 -15.51 -5.45
N ILE A 22 2.72 -16.56 -6.08
CA ILE A 22 2.06 -17.21 -7.22
C ILE A 22 1.20 -18.34 -6.65
N GLY A 23 -0.04 -18.45 -7.12
CA GLY A 23 -0.92 -19.52 -6.68
C GLY A 23 -2.07 -19.74 -7.64
N LYS A 24 -2.91 -20.72 -7.31
CA LYS A 24 -4.04 -21.15 -8.12
C LYS A 24 -5.33 -21.33 -7.33
N THR A 25 -6.47 -21.25 -8.01
CA THR A 25 -7.80 -21.39 -7.39
C THR A 25 -8.88 -21.81 -8.41
N LYS A 26 -9.92 -22.48 -7.91
CA LYS A 26 -11.17 -22.77 -8.64
C LYS A 26 -12.34 -21.86 -8.22
N ALA A 27 -12.20 -21.13 -7.12
CA ALA A 27 -13.27 -20.34 -6.48
C ALA A 27 -13.15 -18.82 -6.72
N GLY A 28 -12.21 -18.39 -7.57
CA GLY A 28 -11.87 -16.98 -7.82
C GLY A 28 -10.81 -16.41 -6.87
N THR A 29 -10.09 -15.40 -7.33
CA THR A 29 -8.91 -14.82 -6.64
C THR A 29 -9.28 -14.14 -5.32
N GLU A 30 -10.39 -13.40 -5.26
CA GLU A 30 -10.81 -12.68 -4.04
C GLU A 30 -11.14 -13.60 -2.86
N ALA A 31 -11.74 -14.76 -3.11
CA ALA A 31 -12.00 -15.75 -2.08
C ALA A 31 -10.68 -16.28 -1.49
N ARG A 32 -9.70 -16.51 -2.36
CA ARG A 32 -8.41 -17.06 -1.97
C ARG A 32 -7.52 -16.02 -1.26
N LYS A 33 -7.54 -14.76 -1.72
CA LYS A 33 -6.94 -13.62 -1.01
C LYS A 33 -7.42 -13.54 0.43
N ARG A 34 -8.73 -13.60 0.68
CA ARG A 34 -9.29 -13.54 2.05
C ARG A 34 -8.75 -14.65 2.95
N GLN A 35 -8.62 -15.88 2.42
CA GLN A 35 -8.06 -16.99 3.17
C GLN A 35 -6.59 -16.76 3.54
N TYR A 36 -5.77 -16.30 2.60
CA TYR A 36 -4.35 -16.03 2.90
C TYR A 36 -4.16 -14.81 3.79
N GLN A 37 -5.00 -13.79 3.65
CA GLN A 37 -4.97 -12.62 4.52
C GLN A 37 -5.19 -12.99 6.00
N ALA A 38 -6.00 -14.01 6.29
CA ALA A 38 -6.26 -14.45 7.67
C ALA A 38 -5.02 -15.01 8.40
N GLY A 39 -3.98 -15.42 7.66
CA GLY A 39 -2.71 -15.93 8.20
C GLY A 39 -1.47 -15.10 7.82
N ASN A 40 -1.64 -14.01 7.06
CA ASN A 40 -0.55 -13.11 6.72
C ASN A 40 -0.65 -11.83 7.58
N PRO A 41 0.40 -11.46 8.34
CA PRO A 41 0.39 -10.23 9.13
C PRO A 41 0.37 -8.95 8.28
N ARG A 42 0.78 -9.01 7.01
CA ARG A 42 0.77 -7.92 6.02
C ARG A 42 -0.41 -8.02 5.08
N PHE A 43 -0.71 -6.91 4.38
CA PHE A 43 -1.79 -6.88 3.41
C PHE A 43 -1.41 -7.67 2.16
N LEU A 44 -2.39 -8.37 1.60
CA LEU A 44 -2.27 -9.02 0.31
C LEU A 44 -3.28 -8.43 -0.66
N ASP A 45 -2.77 -7.92 -1.77
CA ASP A 45 -3.59 -7.43 -2.85
C ASP A 45 -3.42 -8.28 -4.12
N PRO A 46 -4.53 -8.55 -4.85
CA PRO A 46 -4.43 -9.24 -6.12
C PRO A 46 -3.72 -8.32 -7.11
N PHE A 47 -2.59 -8.78 -7.62
CA PHE A 47 -1.78 -8.02 -8.56
C PHE A 47 -2.14 -8.37 -10.00
N HIS A 48 -2.24 -9.67 -10.31
CA HIS A 48 -2.60 -10.16 -11.63
C HIS A 48 -3.32 -11.50 -11.55
N THR A 49 -4.14 -11.83 -12.55
CA THR A 49 -4.83 -13.13 -12.65
C THR A 49 -5.06 -13.48 -14.11
N VAL A 50 -4.88 -14.76 -14.44
CA VAL A 50 -5.22 -15.33 -15.75
C VAL A 50 -6.16 -16.51 -15.59
N GLU A 51 -7.08 -16.64 -16.54
CA GLU A 51 -8.00 -17.76 -16.62
C GLU A 51 -7.42 -18.84 -17.52
N VAL A 52 -7.44 -20.08 -17.03
CA VAL A 52 -6.77 -21.23 -17.66
C VAL A 52 -7.62 -22.49 -17.52
N THR A 53 -7.45 -23.44 -18.43
CA THR A 53 -8.13 -24.75 -18.34
C THR A 53 -7.48 -25.66 -17.29
N ASN A 54 -6.15 -25.59 -17.13
CA ASN A 54 -5.42 -26.41 -16.15
C ASN A 54 -4.47 -25.55 -15.30
N SER A 55 -4.96 -25.06 -14.17
CA SER A 55 -4.20 -24.16 -13.30
C SER A 55 -3.03 -24.85 -12.60
N GLN A 56 -3.10 -26.17 -12.36
CA GLN A 56 -1.99 -26.92 -11.76
C GLN A 56 -0.77 -26.92 -12.67
N THR A 57 -0.94 -27.22 -13.96
CA THR A 57 0.18 -27.25 -14.91
C THR A 57 0.81 -25.88 -15.07
N VAL A 58 -0.02 -24.83 -15.21
CA VAL A 58 0.46 -23.45 -15.40
C VAL A 58 1.21 -22.94 -14.16
N GLU A 59 0.65 -23.12 -12.96
CA GLU A 59 1.33 -22.70 -11.73
C GLU A 59 2.64 -23.46 -11.49
N THR A 60 2.68 -24.76 -11.78
CA THR A 60 3.91 -25.55 -11.64
C THR A 60 5.01 -25.07 -12.61
N ASP A 61 4.66 -24.76 -13.85
CA ASP A 61 5.60 -24.19 -14.82
C ASP A 61 6.12 -22.82 -14.37
N LEU A 62 5.25 -21.91 -13.92
CA LEU A 62 5.67 -20.61 -13.37
C LEU A 62 6.62 -20.77 -12.18
N HIS A 63 6.32 -21.71 -11.27
CA HIS A 63 7.17 -22.00 -10.13
C HIS A 63 8.57 -22.49 -10.52
N HIS A 64 8.68 -23.30 -11.57
CA HIS A 64 9.98 -23.73 -12.10
C HIS A 64 10.72 -22.59 -12.80
N ARG A 65 10.03 -21.80 -13.64
CA ARG A 65 10.66 -20.69 -14.38
C ARG A 65 11.25 -19.62 -13.49
N PHE A 66 10.59 -19.33 -12.36
CA PHE A 66 11.00 -18.29 -11.43
C PHE A 66 11.64 -18.84 -10.15
N ASP A 67 12.11 -20.08 -10.15
CA ASP A 67 12.70 -20.72 -8.96
C ASP A 67 13.88 -19.92 -8.39
N SER A 68 14.64 -19.22 -9.24
CA SER A 68 15.75 -18.35 -8.80
C SER A 68 15.30 -17.17 -7.92
N TYR A 69 14.03 -16.78 -8.00
CA TYR A 69 13.45 -15.70 -7.19
C TYR A 69 12.75 -16.21 -5.93
N ARG A 70 12.75 -17.53 -5.71
CA ARG A 70 11.98 -18.17 -4.63
C ARG A 70 12.52 -17.81 -3.24
N LEU A 71 11.60 -17.41 -2.37
CA LEU A 71 11.85 -17.14 -0.96
C LEU A 71 11.68 -18.43 -0.14
N LYS A 72 12.78 -19.11 0.16
CA LYS A 72 12.75 -20.36 0.95
C LYS A 72 12.38 -20.08 2.41
N GLY A 73 11.37 -20.79 2.91
CA GLY A 73 10.91 -20.68 4.30
C GLY A 73 10.09 -19.42 4.61
N TYR A 74 9.73 -18.61 3.61
CA TYR A 74 8.88 -17.45 3.79
C TYR A 74 7.39 -17.83 3.69
N GLY A 75 6.55 -17.29 4.59
CA GLY A 75 5.10 -17.44 4.53
C GLY A 75 4.58 -18.88 4.49
N GLY A 76 5.34 -19.83 5.06
CA GLY A 76 4.92 -21.21 5.28
C GLY A 76 4.96 -22.15 4.06
N GLY A 77 5.60 -21.78 2.94
CA GLY A 77 5.72 -22.69 1.80
C GLY A 77 6.47 -22.13 0.58
N ASP A 78 6.59 -22.96 -0.46
CA ASP A 78 7.29 -22.65 -1.71
C ASP A 78 6.36 -21.98 -2.72
N GLU A 79 5.65 -20.94 -2.30
CA GLU A 79 4.75 -20.16 -3.16
C GLU A 79 5.16 -18.69 -3.24
N TRP A 80 6.23 -18.31 -2.53
CA TRP A 80 6.66 -16.92 -2.37
C TRP A 80 7.92 -16.62 -3.15
N PHE A 81 7.95 -15.45 -3.76
CA PHE A 81 9.00 -14.98 -4.65
C PHE A 81 9.35 -13.53 -4.33
N ASN A 82 10.61 -13.16 -4.52
CA ASN A 82 11.09 -11.78 -4.42
C ASN A 82 11.30 -11.24 -5.84
N PHE A 83 10.40 -10.38 -6.30
CA PHE A 83 10.48 -9.76 -7.63
C PHE A 83 10.68 -8.25 -7.53
N HIS A 84 11.51 -7.70 -8.41
CA HIS A 84 11.58 -6.26 -8.61
C HIS A 84 10.54 -5.82 -9.65
N SER A 85 10.27 -4.53 -9.74
CA SER A 85 9.27 -3.98 -10.69
C SER A 85 9.51 -4.41 -12.13
N VAL A 86 10.78 -4.43 -12.57
CA VAL A 86 11.17 -4.88 -13.93
C VAL A 86 10.88 -6.37 -14.14
N ASP A 87 11.12 -7.20 -13.13
CA ASP A 87 10.85 -8.64 -13.21
C ASP A 87 9.36 -8.92 -13.29
N MET A 88 8.54 -8.08 -12.62
CA MET A 88 7.09 -8.24 -12.61
C MET A 88 6.44 -8.07 -13.98
N GLU A 89 6.94 -7.17 -14.83
CA GLU A 89 6.46 -7.05 -16.22
C GLU A 89 6.68 -8.35 -17.00
N LYS A 90 7.84 -8.98 -16.81
CA LYS A 90 8.16 -10.28 -17.42
C LYS A 90 7.27 -11.40 -16.87
N VAL A 91 7.03 -11.44 -15.56
CA VAL A 91 6.14 -12.44 -14.94
C VAL A 91 4.72 -12.30 -15.49
N VAL A 92 4.18 -11.08 -15.54
CA VAL A 92 2.84 -10.81 -16.10
C VAL A 92 2.75 -11.18 -17.57
N SER A 93 3.77 -10.83 -18.37
CA SER A 93 3.84 -11.21 -19.77
C SER A 93 3.77 -12.73 -19.95
N ILE A 94 4.56 -13.49 -19.19
CA ILE A 94 4.57 -14.95 -19.26
C ILE A 94 3.23 -15.52 -18.81
N MET A 95 2.63 -15.00 -17.74
CA MET A 95 1.29 -15.44 -17.32
C MET A 95 0.25 -15.22 -18.42
N ASN A 96 0.32 -14.09 -19.13
CA ASN A 96 -0.62 -13.77 -20.20
C ASN A 96 -0.49 -14.69 -21.43
N GLU A 97 0.66 -15.34 -21.64
CA GLU A 97 0.80 -16.39 -22.68
C GLU A 97 -0.12 -17.58 -22.43
N TYR A 98 -0.48 -17.84 -21.17
CA TYR A 98 -1.42 -18.90 -20.78
C TYR A 98 -2.87 -18.44 -20.72
N ASN A 99 -3.14 -17.14 -20.86
CA ASN A 99 -4.47 -16.61 -20.65
C ASN A 99 -5.39 -17.05 -21.80
N GLU A 100 -6.37 -17.88 -21.45
CA GLU A 100 -7.33 -18.44 -22.42
C GLU A 100 -8.57 -17.55 -22.61
N THR A 101 -8.62 -16.38 -21.95
CA THR A 101 -9.67 -15.39 -22.22
C THR A 101 -9.63 -14.96 -23.68
N PRO A 102 -10.79 -14.86 -24.36
CA PRO A 102 -10.82 -14.38 -25.74
C PRO A 102 -10.24 -12.97 -25.78
N ALA A 103 -9.31 -12.72 -26.72
CA ALA A 103 -8.75 -11.40 -26.97
C ALA A 103 -9.88 -10.37 -26.96
N TYR A 104 -9.70 -9.27 -26.24
CA TYR A 104 -10.65 -8.16 -26.19
C TYR A 104 -11.17 -7.85 -27.60
N VAL A 105 -12.42 -8.22 -27.88
CA VAL A 105 -13.13 -7.76 -29.06
C VAL A 105 -13.64 -6.38 -28.66
N PRO A 106 -13.13 -5.28 -29.25
CA PRO A 106 -13.67 -3.97 -28.97
C PRO A 106 -15.17 -3.99 -29.24
N PRO A 107 -16.01 -3.39 -28.39
CA PRO A 107 -17.42 -3.27 -28.71
C PRO A 107 -17.54 -2.56 -30.07
N GLU A 108 -18.41 -3.06 -30.96
CA GLU A 108 -18.69 -2.39 -32.22
C GLU A 108 -18.98 -0.90 -31.93
N PRO A 109 -18.41 0.05 -32.70
CA PRO A 109 -18.62 1.46 -32.42
C PRO A 109 -20.11 1.78 -32.48
N VAL A 110 -20.68 2.11 -31.33
CA VAL A 110 -22.05 2.62 -31.24
C VAL A 110 -22.04 4.03 -31.80
N TYR A 111 -22.47 4.18 -33.06
CA TYR A 111 -22.66 5.49 -33.67
C TYR A 111 -23.86 6.19 -33.02
N TYR A 112 -23.59 7.00 -32.00
CA TYR A 112 -24.56 7.97 -31.51
C TYR A 112 -24.73 9.06 -32.58
N GLN A 113 -25.91 9.16 -33.18
CA GLN A 113 -26.32 10.34 -33.94
C GLN A 113 -26.47 11.51 -32.93
N GLN A 114 -25.40 12.24 -32.66
CA GLN A 114 -25.47 13.48 -31.91
C GLN A 114 -25.97 14.60 -32.84
N SER A 115 -27.15 15.14 -32.54
CA SER A 115 -27.58 16.43 -33.07
C SER A 115 -26.76 17.53 -32.41
N TYR A 116 -25.71 17.98 -33.08
CA TYR A 116 -24.91 19.13 -32.65
C TYR A 116 -25.65 20.42 -32.97
N SER A 117 -26.18 21.08 -31.95
CA SER A 117 -26.39 22.53 -31.96
C SER A 117 -25.11 23.20 -31.46
N SER A 118 -24.41 23.87 -32.37
CA SER A 118 -23.15 24.57 -32.10
C SER A 118 -23.34 25.72 -31.09
N PRO A 119 -22.52 25.82 -30.04
CA PRO A 119 -22.36 27.07 -29.31
C PRO A 119 -21.35 27.97 -30.04
N ASP A 120 -21.78 29.17 -30.41
CA ASP A 120 -20.91 30.20 -30.96
C ASP A 120 -19.90 30.65 -29.89
N PHE A 121 -18.63 30.23 -30.02
CA PHE A 121 -17.56 30.63 -29.12
C PHE A 121 -16.80 31.81 -29.73
N GLU A 122 -17.06 33.03 -29.23
CA GLU A 122 -16.35 34.24 -29.68
C GLU A 122 -14.93 34.34 -29.11
N LEU A 123 -13.95 34.29 -30.02
CA LEU A 123 -12.50 34.32 -29.74
C LEU A 123 -11.95 35.75 -29.55
N SER A 124 -12.70 36.66 -28.94
CA SER A 124 -12.30 38.08 -28.78
C SER A 124 -11.83 38.45 -27.36
N GLY A 125 -12.07 37.59 -26.36
CA GLY A 125 -11.83 37.90 -24.93
C GLY A 125 -10.49 37.44 -24.34
N LEU A 126 -9.69 36.62 -25.03
CA LEU A 126 -8.50 35.99 -24.41
C LEU A 126 -7.21 36.82 -24.52
N LEU A 127 -7.17 37.86 -25.37
CA LEU A 127 -5.96 38.62 -25.67
C LEU A 127 -5.90 40.01 -25.01
N THR A 128 -6.89 40.40 -24.22
CA THR A 128 -6.94 41.72 -23.57
C THR A 128 -6.68 41.68 -22.07
N ASN A 129 -6.39 40.50 -21.50
CA ASN A 129 -6.24 40.35 -20.05
C ASN A 129 -4.75 40.40 -19.62
N PRO A 130 -4.25 41.52 -19.08
CA PRO A 130 -2.83 41.70 -18.79
C PRO A 130 -2.32 40.78 -17.68
N ILE A 131 -3.20 40.10 -16.93
CA ILE A 131 -2.82 39.20 -15.83
C ILE A 131 -2.39 37.82 -16.37
N LEU A 132 -2.95 37.35 -17.49
CA LEU A 132 -2.72 35.99 -17.98
C LEU A 132 -1.38 35.84 -18.72
N GLY A 133 -0.88 36.92 -19.34
CA GLY A 133 0.44 36.96 -19.98
C GLY A 133 1.61 36.91 -18.98
N PHE A 134 1.42 37.46 -17.78
CA PHE A 134 2.47 37.47 -16.74
C PHE A 134 2.66 36.10 -16.06
N VAL A 135 1.60 35.29 -15.97
CA VAL A 135 1.67 33.94 -15.38
C VAL A 135 2.52 32.99 -16.24
N LEU A 136 2.47 33.14 -17.57
CA LEU A 136 3.29 32.33 -18.49
C LEU A 136 4.78 32.75 -18.51
N LEU A 137 5.09 34.03 -18.24
CA LEU A 137 6.48 34.53 -18.21
C LEU A 137 7.21 34.19 -16.90
N LEU A 138 6.49 34.14 -15.76
CA LEU A 138 7.08 33.82 -14.45
C LEU A 138 7.47 32.34 -14.29
N VAL A 139 6.78 31.42 -14.97
CA VAL A 139 7.12 29.98 -14.94
C VAL A 139 8.44 29.70 -15.69
N PHE A 140 8.82 30.53 -16.66
CA PHE A 140 10.08 30.39 -17.41
C PHE A 140 11.32 30.95 -16.71
N LEU A 141 11.15 31.78 -15.67
CA LEU A 141 12.28 32.43 -14.97
C LEU A 141 12.80 31.63 -13.76
N LEU A 142 12.08 30.61 -13.31
CA LEU A 142 12.50 29.75 -12.19
C LEU A 142 13.43 28.59 -12.57
N VAL A 143 13.76 28.41 -13.86
CA VAL A 143 14.61 27.30 -14.32
C VAL A 143 16.09 27.68 -14.49
N VAL A 144 16.50 28.95 -14.34
CA VAL A 144 17.87 29.39 -14.73
C VAL A 144 18.72 30.01 -13.62
N VAL A 145 18.30 30.04 -12.35
CA VAL A 145 19.19 30.53 -11.27
C VAL A 145 19.62 29.40 -10.35
N GLY A 146 20.79 28.83 -10.68
CA GLY A 146 21.56 27.97 -9.78
C GLY A 146 21.94 28.72 -8.51
N GLY A 147 21.43 28.26 -7.37
CA GLY A 147 21.85 28.67 -6.04
C GLY A 147 22.42 27.48 -5.28
N SER A 148 23.69 27.57 -4.87
CA SER A 148 24.35 26.58 -4.03
C SER A 148 23.60 26.35 -2.72
N LEU A 149 23.17 25.12 -2.47
CA LEU A 149 22.72 24.70 -1.14
C LEU A 149 23.95 24.62 -0.22
N LYS A 150 24.02 25.52 0.77
CA LYS A 150 24.98 25.41 1.88
C LYS A 150 24.56 24.26 2.79
N PRO A 151 25.49 23.45 3.32
CA PRO A 151 25.15 22.38 4.25
C PRO A 151 24.61 22.98 5.56
N VAL A 152 23.49 22.43 6.04
CA VAL A 152 22.94 22.70 7.36
C VAL A 152 23.88 22.11 8.42
N ASN A 153 24.42 22.98 9.27
CA ASN A 153 25.11 22.58 10.48
C ASN A 153 24.07 22.21 11.55
N LEU A 154 24.09 20.96 12.03
CA LEU A 154 23.43 20.57 13.27
C LEU A 154 24.30 21.05 14.45
N GLY A 155 24.04 22.28 14.89
CA GLY A 155 24.64 22.89 16.08
C GLY A 155 23.58 23.22 17.15
N ASN A 156 23.72 22.54 18.29
CA ASN A 156 23.09 22.64 19.61
C ASN A 156 22.14 23.81 20.03
N GLN A 157 21.06 23.35 20.71
CA GLN A 157 20.33 23.87 21.90
C GLN A 157 19.42 25.13 21.81
N PRO A 158 18.26 25.11 22.50
CA PRO A 158 18.27 25.59 23.89
C PRO A 158 17.52 24.71 24.90
N SER A 159 18.05 24.77 26.12
CA SER A 159 17.49 24.24 27.35
C SER A 159 16.37 25.16 27.83
N GLY A 160 15.12 24.69 27.78
CA GLY A 160 13.96 25.38 28.35
C GLY A 160 12.94 24.34 28.80
N LYS A 161 12.73 24.23 30.12
CA LYS A 161 11.85 23.24 30.73
C LYS A 161 10.39 23.67 30.59
N GLU A 162 9.70 23.18 29.57
CA GLU A 162 8.23 23.14 29.56
C GLU A 162 7.78 21.70 29.86
N LYS A 163 6.95 21.54 30.89
CA LYS A 163 6.53 20.22 31.40
C LYS A 163 5.48 19.61 30.47
N ALA A 164 5.94 19.03 29.36
CA ALA A 164 5.15 18.07 28.60
C ALA A 164 5.03 16.78 29.43
N ARG A 165 3.79 16.44 29.80
CA ARG A 165 3.43 15.12 30.33
C ARG A 165 3.66 14.13 29.17
N TRP A 166 4.54 13.14 29.40
CA TRP A 166 5.15 12.19 28.44
C TRP A 166 6.33 12.75 27.61
N SER A 167 7.56 12.36 27.99
CA SER A 167 8.80 12.65 27.26
C SER A 167 9.16 11.50 26.30
N GLN A 168 9.52 11.84 25.06
CA GLN A 168 9.91 11.00 23.92
C GLN A 168 11.08 10.01 24.16
N ARG A 169 10.99 9.08 25.12
CA ARG A 169 12.06 8.11 25.41
C ARG A 169 11.63 6.64 25.50
N SER A 170 10.52 6.26 24.90
CA SER A 170 9.98 4.90 25.08
C SER A 170 9.64 4.17 23.78
N CYS A 171 10.63 4.03 22.87
CA CYS A 171 10.84 2.79 22.08
C CYS A 171 12.03 2.89 21.10
N ILE A 172 13.25 3.15 21.59
CA ILE A 172 14.45 2.98 20.76
C ILE A 172 14.87 1.50 20.83
N ASN A 173 14.03 0.60 20.30
CA ASN A 173 14.37 -0.81 20.11
C ASN A 173 13.95 -1.23 18.70
N PRO A 174 14.86 -1.71 17.82
CA PRO A 174 14.49 -2.21 16.50
C PRO A 174 13.52 -3.40 16.55
N ASN A 175 13.48 -4.12 17.67
CA ASN A 175 12.53 -5.22 17.92
C ASN A 175 11.23 -4.76 18.62
N GLY A 176 11.03 -3.45 18.76
CA GLY A 176 9.90 -2.86 19.46
C GLY A 176 9.98 -2.97 20.99
N CYS A 177 9.02 -2.34 21.65
CA CYS A 177 8.88 -2.32 23.11
C CYS A 177 7.58 -3.00 23.53
N SER A 178 7.54 -3.60 24.71
CA SER A 178 6.28 -4.12 25.23
C SER A 178 5.35 -2.96 25.59
N GLY A 179 4.11 -3.03 25.14
CA GLY A 179 3.02 -2.14 25.53
C GLY A 179 1.76 -2.93 25.88
N THR A 180 0.80 -2.26 26.49
CA THR A 180 -0.49 -2.83 26.88
C THR A 180 -1.63 -1.89 26.49
N ILE A 181 -2.74 -2.44 26.03
CA ILE A 181 -3.94 -1.65 25.70
C ILE A 181 -4.60 -1.13 26.97
N ASP A 182 -4.79 0.19 27.05
CA ASP A 182 -5.46 0.91 28.15
C ASP A 182 -6.66 1.73 27.63
N ALA A 183 -7.54 1.09 26.86
CA ALA A 183 -8.76 1.73 26.34
C ALA A 183 -9.69 2.20 27.48
N SER A 184 -9.67 1.51 28.62
CA SER A 184 -10.52 1.86 29.76
C SER A 184 -10.21 3.23 30.34
N SER A 185 -8.94 3.65 30.34
CA SER A 185 -8.52 4.97 30.84
C SER A 185 -9.08 6.15 30.05
N THR A 186 -9.53 5.91 28.82
CA THR A 186 -10.12 6.91 27.92
C THR A 186 -11.64 6.77 27.77
N GLY A 187 -12.26 5.84 28.53
CA GLY A 187 -13.70 5.58 28.48
C GLY A 187 -14.15 4.67 27.33
N TYR A 188 -13.22 4.09 26.56
CA TYR A 188 -13.54 3.14 25.50
C TYR A 188 -13.50 1.69 26.01
N LYS A 189 -14.30 0.82 25.40
CA LYS A 189 -14.35 -0.61 25.74
C LYS A 189 -13.19 -1.41 25.16
N ALA A 190 -12.68 -0.98 24.01
CA ALA A 190 -11.63 -1.65 23.26
C ALA A 190 -10.87 -0.63 22.39
N ALA A 191 -9.66 -0.99 21.97
CA ALA A 191 -8.87 -0.26 21.01
C ALA A 191 -9.07 -0.82 19.60
N ASN A 192 -9.23 0.05 18.62
CA ASN A 192 -9.30 -0.34 17.22
C ASN A 192 -7.88 -0.43 16.64
N VAL A 193 -7.58 -1.53 15.97
CA VAL A 193 -6.35 -1.71 15.18
C VAL A 193 -6.67 -1.46 13.72
N ARG A 194 -6.03 -0.48 13.10
CA ARG A 194 -6.31 0.00 11.74
C ARG A 194 -5.15 -0.23 10.77
N ALA A 195 -5.48 -0.26 9.48
CA ALA A 195 -4.51 -0.47 8.41
C ALA A 195 -3.50 0.69 8.24
N ALA A 196 -3.93 1.93 8.47
CA ALA A 196 -3.13 3.15 8.39
C ALA A 196 -3.40 4.04 9.62
N PRO A 197 -2.52 5.02 9.93
CA PRO A 197 -2.71 5.98 11.03
C PRO A 197 -3.78 7.04 10.69
N ASP A 198 -4.98 6.57 10.38
CA ASP A 198 -6.16 7.35 10.03
C ASP A 198 -7.41 6.73 10.67
N LYS A 199 -8.24 7.57 11.28
CA LYS A 199 -9.52 7.18 11.90
C LYS A 199 -10.50 6.54 10.92
N ASN A 200 -10.37 6.85 9.63
CA ASN A 200 -11.22 6.34 8.55
C ASN A 200 -10.60 5.13 7.84
N SER A 201 -9.35 4.78 8.17
CA SER A 201 -8.71 3.59 7.61
C SER A 201 -9.46 2.32 7.99
N LYS A 202 -9.38 1.32 7.10
CA LYS A 202 -9.91 -0.03 7.31
C LYS A 202 -9.57 -0.54 8.71
N LEU A 203 -10.60 -0.98 9.43
CA LEU A 203 -10.46 -1.67 10.71
C LEU A 203 -9.97 -3.09 10.44
N ILE A 204 -8.82 -3.46 11.02
CA ILE A 204 -8.26 -4.81 10.94
C ILE A 204 -8.92 -5.69 12.01
N THR A 205 -8.88 -5.21 13.26
CA THR A 205 -9.40 -5.93 14.43
C THR A 205 -9.58 -4.97 15.62
N THR A 206 -10.02 -5.50 16.75
CA THR A 206 -10.16 -4.79 18.02
C THR A 206 -9.41 -5.50 19.14
N LEU A 207 -8.82 -4.73 20.05
CA LEU A 207 -8.12 -5.22 21.22
C LEU A 207 -8.83 -4.79 22.51
N ASN A 208 -9.09 -5.74 23.38
CA ASN A 208 -9.60 -5.53 24.73
C ASN A 208 -8.54 -4.89 25.63
N ASN A 209 -9.02 -4.21 26.67
CA ASN A 209 -8.19 -3.66 27.72
C ASN A 209 -7.28 -4.73 28.35
N GLY A 210 -6.01 -4.41 28.58
CA GLY A 210 -5.02 -5.33 29.15
C GLY A 210 -4.34 -6.26 28.15
N GLN A 211 -4.75 -6.29 26.87
CA GLN A 211 -4.03 -7.06 25.86
C GLN A 211 -2.64 -6.48 25.61
N LYS A 212 -1.66 -7.38 25.53
CA LYS A 212 -0.27 -7.01 25.24
C LYS A 212 -0.06 -6.79 23.75
N VAL A 213 0.84 -5.88 23.45
CA VAL A 213 1.28 -5.56 22.10
C VAL A 213 2.77 -5.25 22.11
N THR A 214 3.42 -5.41 20.96
CA THR A 214 4.76 -4.86 20.71
C THR A 214 4.61 -3.53 19.98
N VAL A 215 5.21 -2.47 20.52
CA VAL A 215 5.11 -1.07 20.09
C VAL A 215 6.37 -0.67 19.32
N PHE A 216 6.22 0.00 18.18
CA PHE A 216 7.35 0.37 17.31
C PHE A 216 7.53 1.88 17.14
N GLU A 217 6.55 2.56 16.55
CA GLU A 217 6.65 3.97 16.15
C GLU A 217 5.39 4.74 16.49
N GLU A 218 5.55 6.04 16.80
CA GLU A 218 4.46 6.96 17.15
C GLU A 218 4.41 8.24 16.28
N PRO A 219 4.03 8.15 15.00
CA PRO A 219 3.72 9.32 14.19
C PRO A 219 2.32 9.87 14.52
N ASN A 220 2.24 11.17 14.77
CA ASN A 220 1.00 11.96 14.65
C ASN A 220 -0.22 11.41 15.43
N GLY A 221 -0.03 10.94 16.66
CA GLY A 221 -1.13 10.46 17.51
C GLY A 221 -1.54 9.01 17.29
N TRP A 222 -0.76 8.25 16.52
CA TRP A 222 -0.96 6.83 16.29
C TRP A 222 0.27 6.05 16.72
N ILE A 223 0.06 4.84 17.22
CA ILE A 223 1.11 3.90 17.58
C ILE A 223 1.00 2.69 16.67
N LYS A 224 2.10 2.33 16.03
CA LYS A 224 2.23 1.05 15.34
C LYS A 224 2.46 -0.06 16.36
N VAL A 225 1.58 -1.04 16.32
CA VAL A 225 1.60 -2.20 17.22
C VAL A 225 1.68 -3.50 16.44
N GLU A 226 2.24 -4.53 17.06
CA GLU A 226 2.14 -5.94 16.68
C GLU A 226 1.44 -6.70 17.78
N LEU A 227 0.51 -7.56 17.39
CA LEU A 227 -0.24 -8.45 18.25
C LEU A 227 0.50 -9.79 18.39
N ASP A 228 0.19 -10.56 19.43
CA ASP A 228 0.76 -11.91 19.62
C ASP A 228 0.51 -12.86 18.43
N SER A 229 -0.53 -12.60 17.63
CA SER A 229 -0.81 -13.33 16.38
C SER A 229 0.12 -12.96 15.22
N GLY A 230 1.06 -12.02 15.41
CA GLY A 230 1.92 -11.43 14.39
C GLY A 230 1.27 -10.31 13.58
N ILE A 231 -0.05 -10.10 13.71
CA ILE A 231 -0.76 -9.03 13.02
C ILE A 231 -0.21 -7.68 13.47
N ARG A 232 0.16 -6.79 12.54
CA ARG A 232 0.51 -5.40 12.87
C ARG A 232 -0.53 -4.42 12.35
N GLY A 233 -0.62 -3.27 13.02
CA GLY A 233 -1.49 -2.18 12.62
C GLY A 233 -1.32 -0.96 13.50
N TRP A 234 -2.24 -0.01 13.35
CA TRP A 234 -2.19 1.28 14.00
C TRP A 234 -3.28 1.41 15.05
N VAL A 235 -2.90 1.81 16.26
CA VAL A 235 -3.79 2.09 17.39
C VAL A 235 -3.64 3.55 17.75
N ALA A 236 -4.71 4.22 18.15
CA ALA A 236 -4.61 5.60 18.65
C ALA A 236 -3.69 5.64 19.88
N ASN A 237 -2.76 6.58 19.92
CA ASN A 237 -1.67 6.57 20.91
C ASN A 237 -2.15 6.58 22.35
N ASN A 238 -3.26 7.27 22.62
CA ASN A 238 -3.89 7.40 23.92
C ASN A 238 -4.52 6.08 24.44
N LEU A 239 -4.47 5.00 23.67
CA LEU A 239 -5.00 3.69 24.04
C LEU A 239 -3.89 2.67 24.37
N VAL A 240 -2.61 3.05 24.33
CA VAL A 240 -1.47 2.15 24.60
C VAL A 240 -0.63 2.72 25.74
N ARG A 241 -0.20 1.85 26.66
CA ARG A 241 0.60 2.18 27.85
C ARG A 241 1.85 1.33 27.96
#